data_AF-A0A1X7TWV0-F1
#
_entry.id   AF-A0A1X7TWV0-F1
#
_cell.length_a   1.000
_cell.length_b   1.000
_cell.length_c   1.000
_cell.angle_alpha   90.00
_cell.angle_beta   90.00
_cell.angle_gamma   90.00
#
_symmetry.space_group_name_H-M   'P 1'
#
loop_
_entity.id
_entity.type
_entity.pdbx_description
1 polymer ?
#
loop_
_entity_poly.entity_id
_entity_poly.type
_entity_poly.pdbx_seq_one_letter_code
_entity_poly.pdbx_strand_id
1 'polypeptide(L)'
;DAKVASSQSQALLPQVKIHVPVPKDLLTNFSSMRMSYGRMFYNVGKIIKRKSPPLEEIKEFLSCCGTILRQKAEQCTNISSLLRLIQNECSLTDIELLHSVVEEMEITEATTYIEAYRLELKEFCKSLSISLCLKERFASISHLQCETVTFIFDWEPEEHILKDIKDILSKVSGKLLKIEYIETSTSICVTCSFPFSDVGFTVLRMIENIHILMGQGLKKLTIGNLTLWRRQDVRQKELKEKDQDSLRHTDVTSYIILEEADPKLRDAIS
;
A
#
# COMPACT_ATOMS: atom_id res chain seq x y z
N ASP A 1 35.69 -6.33 49.76
CA ASP A 1 34.56 -5.41 49.50
C ASP A 1 34.35 -5.19 48.02
N ALA A 2 33.42 -5.96 47.47
CA ALA A 2 32.94 -5.87 46.10
C ALA A 2 31.88 -4.76 46.02
N LYS A 3 32.11 -3.74 45.18
CA LYS A 3 31.14 -2.68 44.91
C LYS A 3 30.38 -3.06 43.63
N VAL A 4 29.21 -3.65 43.83
CA VAL A 4 28.25 -4.01 42.78
C VAL A 4 27.76 -2.73 42.09
N ALA A 5 28.06 -2.61 40.79
CA ALA A 5 27.48 -1.59 39.93
C ALA A 5 26.04 -2.01 39.58
N SER A 6 25.08 -1.20 40.01
CA SER A 6 23.66 -1.38 39.74
C SER A 6 23.35 -1.14 38.26
N SER A 7 22.90 -2.18 37.57
CA SER A 7 22.31 -2.12 36.23
C SER A 7 21.03 -1.30 36.27
N GLN A 8 21.06 -0.09 35.69
CA GLN A 8 19.85 0.70 35.45
C GLN A 8 19.11 0.10 34.26
N SER A 9 17.93 -0.44 34.54
CA SER A 9 16.96 -0.93 33.58
C SER A 9 16.63 0.14 32.54
N GLN A 10 16.85 -0.16 31.26
CA GLN A 10 16.35 0.63 30.14
C GLN A 10 14.82 0.72 30.24
N ALA A 11 14.30 1.90 30.56
CA ALA A 11 12.89 2.20 30.51
C ALA A 11 12.42 2.14 29.05
N LEU A 12 11.48 1.25 28.76
CA LEU A 12 10.77 1.18 27.48
C LEU A 12 10.13 2.54 27.19
N LEU A 13 10.42 3.10 26.00
CA LEU A 13 9.80 4.32 25.51
C LEU A 13 8.26 4.16 25.52
N PRO A 14 7.50 5.19 25.93
CA PRO A 14 6.05 5.12 25.89
C PRO A 14 5.58 4.89 24.44
N GLN A 15 4.78 3.85 24.23
CA GLN A 15 4.13 3.60 22.96
C GLN A 15 3.29 4.83 22.60
N VAL A 16 3.79 5.63 21.65
CA VAL A 16 3.05 6.77 21.11
C VAL A 16 1.81 6.21 20.43
N LYS A 17 0.64 6.40 21.06
CA LYS A 17 -0.65 6.07 20.44
C LYS A 17 -0.88 7.07 19.32
N ILE A 18 -0.59 6.66 18.09
CA ILE A 18 -0.91 7.42 16.89
C ILE A 18 -2.43 7.32 16.70
N HIS A 19 -3.14 8.42 16.95
CA HIS A 19 -4.55 8.53 16.62
C HIS A 19 -4.67 8.93 15.15
N VAL A 20 -4.98 7.95 14.30
CA VAL A 20 -5.30 8.19 12.89
C VAL A 20 -6.79 8.54 12.81
N PRO A 21 -7.17 9.78 12.45
CA PRO A 21 -8.58 10.12 12.24
C PRO A 21 -9.09 9.39 11.01
N VAL A 22 -10.11 8.54 11.20
CA VAL A 22 -10.78 7.80 10.11
C VAL A 22 -12.14 8.45 9.81
N PRO A 23 -12.42 8.82 8.55
CA PRO A 23 -13.74 9.29 8.11
C PRO A 23 -14.90 8.35 8.51
N LYS A 24 -16.09 8.90 8.77
CA LYS A 24 -17.25 8.18 9.36
C LYS A 24 -17.85 7.11 8.42
N ASP A 25 -17.91 7.43 7.14
CA ASP A 25 -18.26 6.52 6.05
C ASP A 25 -17.29 5.33 6.00
N LEU A 26 -16.00 5.57 6.21
CA LEU A 26 -14.98 4.54 6.22
C LEU A 26 -15.04 3.69 7.50
N LEU A 27 -15.34 4.28 8.65
CA LEU A 27 -15.66 3.54 9.88
C LEU A 27 -16.82 2.56 9.66
N THR A 28 -17.81 2.93 8.86
CA THR A 28 -18.95 2.07 8.52
C THR A 28 -18.49 0.89 7.64
N ASN A 29 -17.65 1.14 6.64
CA ASN A 29 -17.10 0.10 5.76
C ASN A 29 -16.18 -0.88 6.53
N PHE A 30 -15.30 -0.38 7.40
CA PHE A 30 -14.49 -1.23 8.29
C PHE A 30 -15.33 -2.01 9.29
N SER A 31 -16.40 -1.44 9.80
CA SER A 31 -17.35 -2.15 10.68
C SER A 31 -18.03 -3.29 9.92
N SER A 32 -18.44 -3.06 8.67
CA SER A 32 -18.98 -4.11 7.81
C SER A 32 -17.97 -5.25 7.61
N MET A 33 -16.70 -4.93 7.30
CA MET A 33 -15.66 -5.95 7.15
C MET A 33 -15.37 -6.72 8.45
N ARG A 34 -15.36 -6.05 9.60
CA ARG A 34 -15.22 -6.74 10.91
C ARG A 34 -16.39 -7.69 11.17
N MET A 35 -17.60 -7.30 10.79
CA MET A 35 -18.77 -8.18 10.91
C MET A 35 -18.68 -9.38 9.96
N SER A 36 -18.19 -9.19 8.74
CA SER A 36 -17.93 -10.29 7.80
C SER A 36 -16.87 -11.26 8.34
N TYR A 37 -15.75 -10.75 8.84
CA TYR A 37 -14.71 -11.53 9.50
C TYR A 37 -15.25 -12.34 10.69
N GLY A 38 -16.03 -11.69 11.56
CA GLY A 38 -16.68 -12.36 12.69
C GLY A 38 -17.66 -13.44 12.26
N ARG A 39 -18.43 -13.19 11.19
CA ARG A 39 -19.37 -14.18 10.60
C ARG A 39 -18.63 -15.39 10.04
N MET A 40 -17.54 -15.17 9.30
CA MET A 40 -16.67 -16.24 8.79
C MET A 40 -16.15 -17.09 9.95
N PHE A 41 -15.50 -16.49 10.95
CA PHE A 41 -14.96 -17.20 12.10
C PHE A 41 -16.03 -17.96 12.88
N TYR A 42 -17.21 -17.37 13.08
CA TYR A 42 -18.32 -18.01 13.76
C TYR A 42 -18.81 -19.27 13.02
N ASN A 43 -19.03 -19.18 11.71
CA ASN A 43 -19.51 -20.28 10.89
C ASN A 43 -18.46 -21.41 10.80
N VAL A 44 -17.21 -21.06 10.50
CA VAL A 44 -16.09 -22.02 10.46
C VAL A 44 -15.93 -22.69 11.83
N GLY A 45 -15.93 -21.91 12.90
CA GLY A 45 -15.82 -22.44 14.26
C GLY A 45 -16.97 -23.38 14.65
N LYS A 46 -18.20 -23.10 14.20
CA LYS A 46 -19.35 -23.99 14.39
C LYS A 46 -19.17 -25.32 13.66
N ILE A 47 -18.64 -25.28 12.43
CA ILE A 47 -18.37 -26.48 11.62
C ILE A 47 -17.27 -27.32 12.26
N ILE A 48 -16.15 -26.70 12.67
CA ILE A 48 -15.03 -27.39 13.33
C ILE A 48 -15.51 -28.07 14.61
N LYS A 49 -16.29 -27.39 15.45
CA LYS A 49 -16.88 -27.99 16.67
C LYS A 49 -17.80 -29.16 16.38
N ARG A 50 -18.57 -29.10 15.28
CA ARG A 50 -19.47 -30.19 14.87
C ARG A 50 -18.72 -31.39 14.32
N LYS A 51 -17.70 -31.16 13.48
CA LYS A 51 -16.84 -32.20 12.92
C LYS A 51 -15.95 -32.83 13.99
N SER A 52 -15.58 -32.05 14.99
CA SER A 52 -14.80 -32.45 16.15
C SER A 52 -13.52 -33.22 15.78
N PRO A 53 -12.64 -32.63 14.94
CA PRO A 53 -11.35 -33.24 14.62
C PRO A 53 -10.54 -33.52 15.90
N PRO A 54 -9.61 -34.50 15.85
CA PRO A 54 -8.80 -34.84 17.01
C PRO A 54 -8.00 -33.64 17.53
N LEU A 55 -8.14 -33.36 18.83
CA LEU A 55 -7.53 -32.18 19.45
C LEU A 55 -6.01 -32.17 19.31
N GLU A 56 -5.40 -33.34 19.49
CA GLU A 56 -3.94 -33.50 19.45
C GLU A 56 -3.38 -33.34 18.04
N GLU A 57 -4.13 -33.74 16.99
CA GLU A 57 -3.72 -33.52 15.59
C GLU A 57 -3.66 -32.02 15.26
N ILE A 58 -4.64 -31.23 15.71
CA ILE A 58 -4.59 -29.77 15.52
C ILE A 58 -3.40 -29.18 16.29
N LYS A 59 -3.14 -29.63 17.52
CA LYS A 59 -2.01 -29.13 18.31
C LYS A 59 -0.68 -29.47 17.65
N GLU A 60 -0.54 -30.69 17.14
CA GLU A 60 0.64 -31.15 16.42
C GLU A 60 0.87 -30.29 15.18
N PHE A 61 -0.17 -30.07 14.37
CA PHE A 61 -0.09 -29.17 13.22
C PHE A 61 0.34 -27.75 13.61
N LEU A 62 -0.31 -27.15 14.61
CA LEU A 62 0.04 -25.80 15.10
C LEU A 62 1.47 -25.74 15.66
N SER A 63 2.00 -26.86 16.17
CA SER A 63 3.37 -26.92 16.68
C SER A 63 4.41 -26.80 15.57
N CYS A 64 4.07 -27.26 14.35
CA CYS A 64 4.89 -27.13 13.15
C CYS A 64 4.91 -25.68 12.61
N CYS A 65 3.88 -24.88 12.91
CA CYS A 65 3.80 -23.49 12.45
C CYS A 65 4.70 -22.52 13.24
N GLY A 66 5.20 -22.90 14.43
CA GLY A 66 6.17 -22.10 15.18
C GLY A 66 6.23 -22.38 16.69
N THR A 67 7.36 -22.02 17.31
CA THR A 67 7.64 -22.31 18.73
C THR A 67 6.72 -21.58 19.71
N ILE A 68 6.36 -20.32 19.42
CA ILE A 68 5.43 -19.53 20.24
C ILE A 68 4.02 -20.14 20.15
N LEU A 69 3.60 -20.52 18.94
CA LEU A 69 2.27 -21.09 18.71
C LEU A 69 2.14 -22.45 19.38
N ARG A 70 3.18 -23.28 19.29
CA ARG A 70 3.30 -24.55 20.02
C ARG A 70 3.00 -24.38 21.51
N GLN A 71 3.72 -23.46 22.18
CA GLN A 71 3.55 -23.26 23.63
C GLN A 71 2.12 -22.83 23.99
N LYS A 72 1.49 -21.99 23.16
CA LYS A 72 0.09 -21.57 23.35
C LYS A 72 -0.91 -22.70 23.06
N ALA A 73 -0.64 -23.54 22.06
CA ALA A 73 -1.49 -24.67 21.67
C ALA A 73 -1.46 -25.79 22.74
N GLU A 74 -0.30 -26.07 23.34
CA GLU A 74 -0.15 -27.03 24.44
C GLU A 74 -1.04 -26.67 25.65
N GLN A 75 -1.26 -25.37 25.90
CA GLN A 75 -2.13 -24.88 26.98
C GLN A 75 -3.63 -25.02 26.66
N CYS A 76 -4.01 -25.34 25.43
CA CYS A 76 -5.40 -25.47 25.04
C CYS A 76 -5.96 -26.85 25.42
N THR A 77 -7.02 -26.86 26.22
CA THR A 77 -7.65 -28.10 26.73
C THR A 77 -8.79 -28.60 25.86
N ASN A 78 -9.29 -27.78 24.94
CA ASN A 78 -10.41 -28.13 24.07
C ASN A 78 -10.40 -27.34 22.74
N ILE A 79 -11.23 -27.78 21.79
CA ILE A 79 -11.37 -27.15 20.47
C ILE A 79 -11.75 -25.67 20.59
N SER A 80 -12.59 -25.28 21.58
CA SER A 80 -12.98 -23.88 21.73
C SER A 80 -11.80 -22.99 22.15
N SER A 81 -10.90 -23.48 23.01
CA SER A 81 -9.67 -22.76 23.36
C SER A 81 -8.72 -22.63 22.16
N LEU A 82 -8.60 -23.67 21.32
CA LEU A 82 -7.80 -23.62 20.09
C LEU A 82 -8.37 -22.64 19.07
N LEU A 83 -9.68 -22.64 18.85
CA LEU A 83 -10.31 -21.69 17.92
C LEU A 83 -10.08 -20.24 18.35
N ARG A 84 -10.11 -19.96 19.66
CA ARG A 84 -9.79 -18.63 20.19
C ARG A 84 -8.31 -18.28 19.99
N LEU A 85 -7.41 -19.25 20.15
CA LEU A 85 -5.98 -19.06 19.83
C LEU A 85 -5.81 -18.71 18.36
N ILE A 86 -6.36 -19.50 17.44
CA ILE A 86 -6.28 -19.26 15.99
C ILE A 86 -6.84 -17.87 15.66
N GLN A 87 -7.99 -17.50 16.22
CA GLN A 87 -8.60 -16.18 16.00
C GLN A 87 -7.71 -15.03 16.49
N ASN A 88 -6.96 -15.21 17.57
CA ASN A 88 -6.06 -14.19 18.12
C ASN A 88 -4.78 -14.02 17.30
N GLU A 89 -4.31 -15.08 16.64
CA GLU A 89 -3.15 -15.03 15.75
C GLU A 89 -3.53 -14.56 14.34
N CYS A 90 -4.80 -14.72 13.96
CA CYS A 90 -5.33 -14.15 12.72
C CYS A 90 -5.64 -12.65 12.88
N SER A 91 -5.64 -11.96 11.74
CA SER A 91 -6.08 -10.57 11.61
C SER A 91 -7.16 -10.45 10.53
N LEU A 92 -7.71 -9.25 10.34
CA LEU A 92 -8.64 -9.00 9.25
C LEU A 92 -8.04 -9.35 7.88
N THR A 93 -6.75 -9.13 7.68
CA THR A 93 -6.10 -9.32 6.37
C THR A 93 -5.35 -10.64 6.26
N ASP A 94 -4.98 -11.24 7.39
CA ASP A 94 -4.23 -12.48 7.46
C ASP A 94 -5.02 -13.53 8.23
N ILE A 95 -5.57 -14.49 7.49
CA ILE A 95 -6.34 -15.61 8.02
C ILE A 95 -5.71 -16.94 7.67
N GLU A 96 -4.44 -16.94 7.28
CA GLU A 96 -3.80 -18.11 6.69
C GLU A 96 -3.76 -19.27 7.68
N LEU A 97 -3.51 -18.98 8.97
CA LEU A 97 -3.53 -20.00 10.01
C LEU A 97 -4.87 -20.74 10.09
N LEU A 98 -6.00 -20.02 10.01
CA LEU A 98 -7.33 -20.65 10.00
C LEU A 98 -7.52 -21.50 8.74
N HIS A 99 -7.10 -20.97 7.60
CA HIS A 99 -7.20 -21.65 6.31
C HIS A 99 -6.43 -22.97 6.31
N SER A 100 -5.15 -22.95 6.71
CA SER A 100 -4.33 -24.16 6.74
C SER A 100 -4.86 -25.21 7.71
N VAL A 101 -5.39 -24.82 8.87
CA VAL A 101 -6.05 -25.76 9.79
C VAL A 101 -7.29 -26.40 9.16
N VAL A 102 -8.09 -25.63 8.43
CA VAL A 102 -9.29 -26.15 7.75
C VAL A 102 -8.92 -27.13 6.62
N GLU A 103 -7.88 -26.83 5.85
CA GLU A 103 -7.37 -27.71 4.80
C GLU A 103 -6.77 -29.00 5.36
N GLU A 104 -5.86 -28.91 6.33
CA GLU A 104 -5.18 -30.07 6.91
C GLU A 104 -6.14 -31.01 7.63
N MET A 105 -7.16 -30.47 8.30
CA MET A 105 -8.19 -31.27 8.97
C MET A 105 -9.31 -31.74 8.01
N GLU A 106 -9.15 -31.51 6.70
CA GLU A 106 -10.06 -31.90 5.62
C GLU A 106 -11.52 -31.39 5.81
N ILE A 107 -11.68 -30.18 6.36
CA ILE A 107 -12.98 -29.58 6.68
C ILE A 107 -13.52 -28.77 5.49
N THR A 108 -13.77 -29.47 4.39
CA THR A 108 -14.16 -28.89 3.08
C THR A 108 -15.37 -27.94 3.13
N GLU A 109 -16.33 -28.17 4.04
CA GLU A 109 -17.50 -27.31 4.22
C GLU A 109 -17.10 -25.90 4.73
N ALA A 110 -16.06 -25.80 5.55
CA ALA A 110 -15.58 -24.54 6.10
C ALA A 110 -14.82 -23.70 5.05
N THR A 111 -14.20 -24.34 4.05
CA THR A 111 -13.49 -23.66 2.95
C THR A 111 -14.37 -22.64 2.24
N THR A 112 -15.65 -22.96 2.04
CA THR A 112 -16.60 -22.04 1.37
C THR A 112 -16.75 -20.69 2.07
N TYR A 113 -16.74 -20.67 3.41
CA TYR A 113 -16.84 -19.44 4.19
C TYR A 113 -15.54 -18.62 4.15
N ILE A 114 -14.39 -19.31 4.13
CA ILE A 114 -13.07 -18.67 4.03
C ILE A 114 -12.92 -18.01 2.66
N GLU A 115 -13.26 -18.71 1.58
CA GLU A 115 -13.17 -18.16 0.22
C GLU A 115 -14.16 -17.02 -0.01
N ALA A 116 -15.38 -17.11 0.53
CA ALA A 116 -16.34 -16.01 0.49
C ALA A 116 -15.77 -14.76 1.19
N TYR A 117 -15.17 -14.91 2.37
CA TYR A 117 -14.53 -13.81 3.08
C TYR A 117 -13.32 -13.24 2.32
N ARG A 118 -12.45 -14.10 1.77
CA ARG A 118 -11.30 -13.65 0.95
C ARG A 118 -11.76 -12.83 -0.25
N LEU A 119 -12.85 -13.23 -0.90
CA LEU A 119 -13.43 -12.48 -2.01
C LEU A 119 -13.97 -11.12 -1.54
N GLU A 120 -14.75 -11.08 -0.46
CA GLU A 120 -15.27 -9.83 0.12
C GLU A 120 -14.13 -8.88 0.53
N LEU A 121 -13.10 -9.40 1.19
CA LEU A 121 -11.91 -8.63 1.58
C LEU A 121 -11.19 -8.08 0.35
N LYS A 122 -11.04 -8.89 -0.71
CA LYS A 122 -10.41 -8.46 -1.97
C LYS A 122 -11.18 -7.34 -2.64
N GLU A 123 -12.51 -7.43 -2.71
CA GLU A 123 -13.35 -6.35 -3.27
C GLU A 123 -13.33 -5.10 -2.38
N PHE A 124 -13.35 -5.27 -1.06
CA PHE A 124 -13.20 -4.18 -0.11
C PHE A 124 -11.87 -3.44 -0.30
N CYS A 125 -10.75 -4.17 -0.39
CA CYS A 125 -9.43 -3.58 -0.61
C CYS A 125 -9.34 -2.84 -1.96
N LYS A 126 -10.06 -3.29 -2.99
CA LYS A 126 -10.15 -2.56 -4.27
C LYS A 126 -10.94 -1.25 -4.14
N SER A 127 -11.95 -1.23 -3.27
CA SER A 127 -12.80 -0.05 -3.03
C SER A 127 -12.18 0.99 -2.07
N LEU A 128 -10.96 0.75 -1.59
CA LEU A 128 -10.30 1.63 -0.62
C LEU A 128 -9.96 2.99 -1.25
N SER A 129 -10.58 4.05 -0.74
CA SER A 129 -10.30 5.44 -1.13
C SER A 129 -8.83 5.81 -0.85
N ILE A 130 -8.27 6.67 -1.68
CA ILE A 130 -6.92 7.23 -1.50
C ILE A 130 -6.78 7.97 -0.17
N SER A 131 -7.88 8.53 0.36
CA SER A 131 -7.94 9.17 1.67
C SER A 131 -7.50 8.27 2.83
N LEU A 132 -7.44 6.95 2.65
CA LEU A 132 -6.97 5.98 3.64
C LEU A 132 -5.48 5.64 3.52
N CYS A 133 -4.82 6.03 2.44
CA CYS A 133 -3.40 5.79 2.20
C CYS A 133 -2.51 6.98 2.61
N LEU A 134 -3.08 7.92 3.38
CA LEU A 134 -2.48 9.22 3.64
C LEU A 134 -1.43 9.17 4.73
N LYS A 135 -0.25 9.72 4.45
CA LYS A 135 0.86 9.98 5.40
C LYS A 135 1.50 8.75 6.04
N GLU A 136 1.06 7.54 5.73
CA GLU A 136 1.79 6.32 6.07
C GLU A 136 2.83 6.03 4.99
N ARG A 137 4.11 5.98 5.39
CA ARG A 137 5.16 5.49 4.51
C ARG A 137 5.01 3.98 4.33
N PHE A 138 4.83 3.54 3.09
CA PHE A 138 4.78 2.13 2.74
C PHE A 138 6.15 1.45 2.83
N ALA A 139 7.26 2.20 2.80
CA ALA A 139 8.60 1.69 3.08
C ALA A 139 9.23 2.35 4.33
N SER A 140 9.99 1.54 5.07
CA SER A 140 10.73 1.97 6.25
C SER A 140 12.09 2.59 5.95
N ILE A 141 12.60 2.45 4.71
CA ILE A 141 13.94 2.88 4.30
C ILE A 141 13.82 4.15 3.47
N SER A 142 14.58 5.18 3.85
CA SER A 142 14.65 6.44 3.09
C SER A 142 15.46 6.23 1.80
N HIS A 143 14.82 6.48 0.66
CA HIS A 143 15.48 6.49 -0.65
C HIS A 143 16.30 7.76 -0.88
N LEU A 144 17.31 7.70 -1.76
CA LEU A 144 17.98 8.91 -2.23
C LEU A 144 16.99 9.78 -3.02
N GLN A 145 17.17 11.10 -3.02
CA GLN A 145 16.25 11.99 -3.74
C GLN A 145 16.18 11.63 -5.25
N CYS A 146 17.31 11.31 -5.87
CA CYS A 146 17.37 10.90 -7.28
C CYS A 146 16.68 9.56 -7.59
N GLU A 147 16.36 8.75 -6.57
CA GLU A 147 15.61 7.50 -6.69
C GLU A 147 14.09 7.69 -6.53
N THR A 148 13.63 8.94 -6.41
CA THR A 148 12.21 9.25 -6.18
C THR A 148 11.57 9.98 -7.36
N VAL A 149 10.32 9.63 -7.65
CA VAL A 149 9.45 10.36 -8.58
C VAL A 149 8.25 10.88 -7.81
N THR A 150 7.88 12.14 -8.03
CA THR A 150 6.68 12.72 -7.43
C THR A 150 5.72 13.20 -8.50
N PHE A 151 4.49 12.72 -8.42
CA PHE A 151 3.37 13.12 -9.26
C PHE A 151 2.42 13.96 -8.43
N ILE A 152 2.00 15.11 -8.95
CA ILE A 152 0.92 15.91 -8.37
C ILE A 152 -0.25 15.89 -9.34
N PHE A 153 -1.36 15.26 -8.98
CA PHE A 153 -2.58 15.18 -9.76
C PHE A 153 -3.63 16.15 -9.24
N ASP A 154 -4.38 16.77 -10.16
CA ASP A 154 -5.52 17.64 -9.89
C ASP A 154 -6.79 16.83 -9.58
N TRP A 155 -6.67 15.91 -8.62
CA TRP A 155 -7.74 15.02 -8.21
C TRP A 155 -8.24 15.37 -6.82
N GLU A 156 -9.53 15.19 -6.61
CA GLU A 156 -10.13 15.15 -5.28
C GLU A 156 -9.93 13.74 -4.68
N PRO A 157 -9.30 13.62 -3.48
CA PRO A 157 -9.03 12.33 -2.83
C PRO A 157 -10.25 11.45 -2.60
N GLU A 158 -11.41 12.07 -2.38
CA GLU A 158 -12.69 11.42 -2.11
C GLU A 158 -13.30 10.77 -3.36
N GLU A 159 -12.96 11.28 -4.54
CA GLU A 159 -13.51 10.80 -5.83
C GLU A 159 -12.69 9.66 -6.45
N HIS A 160 -11.51 9.35 -5.88
CA HIS A 160 -10.55 8.43 -6.47
C HIS A 160 -10.14 7.30 -5.50
N ILE A 161 -9.90 6.12 -6.05
CA ILE A 161 -9.45 4.93 -5.32
C ILE A 161 -7.98 4.63 -5.61
N LEU A 162 -7.31 3.90 -4.71
CA LEU A 162 -5.88 3.57 -4.87
C LEU A 162 -5.61 2.83 -6.19
N LYS A 163 -6.60 2.10 -6.70
CA LYS A 163 -6.51 1.40 -7.98
C LYS A 163 -6.28 2.37 -9.14
N ASP A 164 -6.88 3.56 -9.13
CA ASP A 164 -6.72 4.54 -10.21
C ASP A 164 -5.26 4.98 -10.36
N ILE A 165 -4.60 5.26 -9.22
CA ILE A 165 -3.16 5.53 -9.18
C ILE A 165 -2.37 4.35 -9.74
N LYS A 166 -2.63 3.13 -9.25
CA LYS A 166 -1.90 1.93 -9.69
C LYS A 166 -2.04 1.69 -11.19
N ASP A 167 -3.25 1.85 -11.73
CA ASP A 167 -3.53 1.64 -13.15
C ASP A 167 -2.80 2.69 -14.00
N ILE A 168 -2.75 3.96 -13.56
CA ILE A 168 -2.02 5.01 -14.26
C ILE A 168 -0.52 4.80 -14.18
N LEU A 169 0.03 4.56 -12.99
CA LEU A 169 1.45 4.25 -12.82
C LEU A 169 1.87 3.03 -13.63
N SER A 170 1.01 2.01 -13.72
CA SER A 170 1.30 0.83 -14.53
C SER A 170 1.32 1.13 -16.02
N LYS A 171 0.43 2.01 -16.52
CA LYS A 171 0.45 2.44 -17.91
C LYS A 171 1.70 3.24 -18.27
N VAL A 172 2.14 4.15 -17.40
CA VAL A 172 3.24 5.08 -17.71
C VAL A 172 4.62 4.52 -17.38
N SER A 173 4.71 3.62 -16.40
CA SER A 173 5.99 3.09 -15.90
C SER A 173 6.10 1.57 -15.99
N GLY A 174 5.01 0.85 -16.28
CA GLY A 174 4.99 -0.61 -16.19
C GLY A 174 4.97 -1.10 -14.74
N LYS A 175 6.09 -1.64 -14.27
CA LYS A 175 6.26 -2.13 -12.88
C LYS A 175 7.49 -1.53 -12.19
N LEU A 176 8.01 -0.43 -12.74
CA LEU A 176 9.27 0.18 -12.29
C LEU A 176 9.10 0.98 -10.99
N LEU A 177 7.94 1.59 -10.82
CA LEU A 177 7.67 2.48 -9.70
C LEU A 177 7.02 1.72 -8.55
N LYS A 178 7.59 1.90 -7.35
CA LYS A 178 7.01 1.47 -6.09
C LYS A 178 6.42 2.69 -5.38
N ILE A 179 5.14 2.65 -5.02
CA ILE A 179 4.51 3.74 -4.27
C ILE A 179 5.09 3.77 -2.85
N GLU A 180 5.62 4.92 -2.44
CA GLU A 180 6.23 5.15 -1.14
C GLU A 180 5.27 5.78 -0.14
N TYR A 181 4.50 6.78 -0.56
CA TYR A 181 3.39 7.33 0.22
C TYR A 181 2.52 8.22 -0.67
N ILE A 182 1.31 8.48 -0.19
CA ILE A 182 0.39 9.42 -0.82
C ILE A 182 0.08 10.53 0.19
N GLU A 183 0.18 11.77 -0.27
CA GLU A 183 -0.19 12.96 0.47
C GLU A 183 -1.36 13.65 -0.23
N THR A 184 -2.29 14.19 0.55
CA THR A 184 -3.41 14.95 0.02
C THR A 184 -3.56 16.29 0.71
N SER A 185 -3.96 17.26 -0.09
CA SER A 185 -4.41 18.58 0.37
C SER A 185 -5.54 19.02 -0.55
N THR A 186 -5.27 19.90 -1.51
CA THR A 186 -6.17 20.29 -2.61
C THR A 186 -5.90 19.49 -3.89
N SER A 187 -5.02 18.49 -3.81
CA SER A 187 -4.52 17.68 -4.90
C SER A 187 -3.96 16.39 -4.31
N ILE A 188 -3.78 15.36 -5.14
CA ILE A 188 -3.17 14.10 -4.75
C ILE A 188 -1.69 14.12 -5.16
N CYS A 189 -0.82 14.00 -4.17
CA CYS A 189 0.62 13.89 -4.35
C CYS A 189 1.04 12.43 -4.14
N VAL A 190 1.58 11.80 -5.17
CA VAL A 190 2.05 10.42 -5.14
C VAL A 190 3.57 10.42 -5.25
N THR A 191 4.24 9.95 -4.21
CA THR A 191 5.69 9.75 -4.24
C THR A 191 5.98 8.27 -4.46
N CYS A 192 6.81 7.98 -5.45
CA CYS A 192 7.27 6.64 -5.81
C CYS A 192 8.80 6.54 -5.72
N SER A 193 9.31 5.33 -5.54
CA SER A 193 10.73 4.99 -5.62
C SER A 193 11.02 4.06 -6.79
N PHE A 194 12.29 4.04 -7.22
CA PHE A 194 12.84 3.11 -8.19
C PHE A 194 14.37 2.93 -7.94
N PRO A 195 15.01 1.86 -8.44
CA PRO A 195 16.44 1.64 -8.23
C PRO A 195 17.31 2.73 -8.88
N PHE A 196 18.39 3.16 -8.22
CA PHE A 196 19.32 4.15 -8.81
C PHE A 196 19.86 3.75 -10.20
N SER A 197 20.05 2.46 -10.47
CA SER A 197 20.47 1.97 -11.80
C SER A 197 19.52 2.38 -12.93
N ASP A 198 18.27 2.68 -12.60
CA ASP A 198 17.18 2.89 -13.54
C ASP A 198 16.82 4.37 -13.70
N VAL A 199 17.62 5.31 -13.18
CA VAL A 199 17.35 6.77 -13.30
C VAL A 199 17.13 7.19 -14.74
N GLY A 200 18.09 6.92 -15.63
CA GLY A 200 17.98 7.32 -17.03
C GLY A 200 16.77 6.69 -17.74
N PHE A 201 16.50 5.40 -17.45
CA PHE A 201 15.36 4.68 -18.00
C PHE A 201 14.02 5.22 -17.50
N THR A 202 13.95 5.55 -16.21
CA THR A 202 12.76 6.12 -15.58
C THR A 202 12.46 7.51 -16.15
N VAL A 203 13.49 8.36 -16.29
CA VAL A 203 13.35 9.68 -16.94
C VAL A 203 12.79 9.52 -18.35
N LEU A 204 13.40 8.67 -19.19
CA LEU A 204 12.96 8.43 -20.56
C LEU A 204 11.48 7.99 -20.61
N ARG A 205 11.12 6.96 -19.82
CA ARG A 205 9.74 6.45 -19.74
C ARG A 205 8.73 7.50 -19.32
N MET A 206 9.08 8.33 -18.34
CA MET A 206 8.22 9.41 -17.88
C MET A 206 7.98 10.45 -18.98
N ILE A 207 9.02 10.79 -19.74
CA ILE A 207 8.92 11.73 -20.85
C ILE A 207 8.05 11.16 -21.98
N GLU A 208 8.29 9.92 -22.39
CA GLU A 208 7.52 9.26 -23.45
C GLU A 208 6.02 9.18 -23.13
N ASN A 209 5.69 8.93 -21.85
CA ASN A 209 4.31 8.71 -21.41
C ASN A 209 3.67 9.96 -20.75
N ILE A 210 4.32 11.13 -20.83
CA ILE A 210 3.86 12.35 -20.16
C ILE A 210 2.46 12.78 -20.62
N HIS A 211 2.13 12.55 -21.88
CA HIS A 211 0.83 12.88 -22.47
C HIS A 211 -0.33 12.13 -21.79
N ILE A 212 -0.09 10.88 -21.37
CA ILE A 212 -1.05 10.08 -20.61
C ILE A 212 -1.30 10.75 -19.25
N LEU A 213 -0.22 11.12 -18.55
CA LEU A 213 -0.31 11.80 -17.25
C LEU A 213 -1.04 13.14 -17.36
N MET A 214 -0.76 13.92 -18.40
CA MET A 214 -1.47 15.18 -18.68
C MET A 214 -2.96 14.96 -18.88
N GLY A 215 -3.35 13.96 -19.68
CA GLY A 215 -4.76 13.59 -19.89
C GLY A 215 -5.46 13.12 -18.61
N GLN A 216 -4.70 12.65 -17.62
CA GLN A 216 -5.17 12.27 -16.29
C GLN A 216 -5.09 13.40 -15.27
N GLY A 217 -4.90 14.66 -15.69
CA GLY A 217 -4.94 15.81 -14.79
C GLY A 217 -3.65 16.04 -14.00
N LEU A 218 -2.49 15.60 -14.50
CA LEU A 218 -1.19 15.97 -13.92
C LEU A 218 -1.05 17.51 -13.81
N LYS A 219 -0.61 17.98 -12.65
CA LYS A 219 -0.21 19.37 -12.35
C LYS A 219 1.30 19.54 -12.39
N LYS A 220 2.05 18.58 -11.86
CA LYS A 220 3.51 18.62 -11.77
C LYS A 220 4.09 17.21 -11.70
N LEU A 221 5.23 17.00 -12.36
CA LEU A 221 6.05 15.79 -12.29
C LEU A 221 7.50 16.17 -11.94
N THR A 222 8.06 15.48 -10.95
CA THR A 222 9.48 15.64 -10.56
C THR A 222 10.17 14.30 -10.42
N ILE A 223 11.47 14.25 -10.69
CA ILE A 223 12.37 13.15 -10.35
C ILE A 223 13.49 13.73 -9.49
N GLY A 224 13.56 13.32 -8.22
CA GLY A 224 14.32 14.02 -7.20
C GLY A 224 14.06 15.51 -7.20
N ASN A 225 15.10 16.31 -7.42
CA ASN A 225 15.00 17.77 -7.45
C ASN A 225 14.67 18.33 -8.84
N LEU A 226 14.71 17.50 -9.88
CA LEU A 226 14.43 17.91 -11.26
C LEU A 226 12.91 17.96 -11.48
N THR A 227 12.39 19.12 -11.88
CA THR A 227 11.02 19.22 -12.40
C THR A 227 11.05 18.88 -13.89
N LEU A 228 10.46 17.74 -14.26
CA LEU A 228 10.33 17.33 -15.66
C LEU A 228 9.18 18.05 -16.36
N TRP A 229 8.10 18.32 -15.63
CA TRP A 229 6.92 18.96 -16.22
C TRP A 229 6.08 19.69 -15.16
N ARG A 230 5.51 20.83 -15.55
CA ARG A 230 4.54 21.59 -14.76
C ARG A 230 3.52 22.26 -15.67
N ARG A 231 2.23 22.13 -15.34
CA ARG A 231 1.12 22.67 -16.13
C ARG A 231 1.23 24.19 -16.36
N GLN A 232 1.76 24.91 -15.38
CA GLN A 232 1.90 26.37 -15.45
C GLN A 232 2.90 26.82 -16.51
N ASP A 233 3.97 26.04 -16.75
CA ASP A 233 5.03 26.38 -17.69
C ASP A 233 4.49 26.31 -19.14
N VAL A 234 3.64 25.32 -19.42
CA VAL A 234 2.92 25.19 -20.69
C VAL A 234 1.98 26.38 -20.91
N ARG A 235 1.15 26.73 -19.91
CA ARG A 235 0.22 27.87 -20.02
C ARG A 235 0.92 29.19 -20.28
N GLN A 236 2.08 29.42 -19.64
CA GLN A 236 2.85 30.64 -19.88
C GLN A 236 3.48 30.68 -21.28
N LYS A 237 3.93 29.54 -21.81
CA LYS A 237 4.45 29.46 -23.19
C LYS A 237 3.33 29.66 -24.21
N GLU A 238 2.16 29.06 -24.03
CA GLU A 238 0.98 29.30 -24.89
C GLU A 238 0.51 30.76 -24.88
N LEU A 239 0.60 31.44 -23.72
CA LEU A 239 0.28 32.87 -23.61
C LEU A 239 1.30 33.74 -24.33
N LYS A 240 2.58 33.33 -24.39
CA LYS A 240 3.64 34.04 -25.12
C LYS A 240 3.61 33.75 -26.62
N GLU A 241 3.24 32.54 -27.04
CA GLU A 241 3.10 32.16 -28.44
C GLU A 241 1.80 32.68 -29.06
N LYS A 242 0.75 32.99 -28.28
CA LYS A 242 -0.41 33.71 -28.84
C LYS A 242 -0.09 35.13 -29.33
N ASP A 243 1.08 35.68 -28.99
CA ASP A 243 1.62 36.92 -29.55
C ASP A 243 2.52 36.68 -30.80
N GLN A 244 2.83 35.43 -31.17
CA GLN A 244 3.62 35.08 -32.36
C GLN A 244 3.06 33.82 -33.07
N ASP A 245 2.51 34.04 -34.25
CA ASP A 245 1.62 33.16 -35.00
C ASP A 245 2.05 31.68 -35.17
N SER A 246 1.04 30.81 -34.99
CA SER A 246 0.85 29.40 -35.38
C SER A 246 2.02 28.39 -35.39
N LEU A 247 2.02 27.43 -34.45
CA LEU A 247 2.53 26.07 -34.66
C LEU A 247 1.76 25.05 -33.79
N ARG A 248 1.63 23.82 -34.31
CA ARG A 248 0.67 22.80 -33.84
C ARG A 248 1.01 22.26 -32.44
N HIS A 249 -0.02 22.18 -31.59
CA HIS A 249 0.02 21.81 -30.16
C HIS A 249 0.82 20.54 -29.77
N THR A 250 1.05 19.60 -30.69
CA THR A 250 1.70 18.32 -30.39
C THR A 250 3.24 18.42 -30.39
N ASP A 251 3.82 19.28 -31.23
CA ASP A 251 5.28 19.40 -31.35
C ASP A 251 5.90 20.24 -30.22
N VAL A 252 5.16 21.23 -29.71
CA VAL A 252 5.61 22.15 -28.66
C VAL A 252 5.90 21.41 -27.34
N THR A 253 5.08 20.42 -26.99
CA THR A 253 5.24 19.69 -25.72
C THR A 253 6.49 18.80 -25.71
N SER A 254 6.79 18.13 -26.84
CA SER A 254 7.99 17.30 -26.98
C SER A 254 9.26 18.15 -27.05
N TYR A 255 9.22 19.30 -27.72
CA TYR A 255 10.37 20.22 -27.79
C TYR A 255 10.72 20.82 -26.43
N ILE A 256 9.71 21.23 -25.64
CA ILE A 256 9.92 21.82 -24.31
C ILE A 256 10.59 20.84 -23.34
N ILE A 257 10.19 19.56 -23.37
CA ILE A 257 10.75 18.56 -22.47
C ILE A 257 12.20 18.22 -22.83
N LEU A 258 12.53 18.17 -24.12
CA LEU A 258 13.89 17.88 -24.58
C LEU A 258 14.85 19.06 -24.40
N GLU A 259 14.45 20.30 -24.72
CA GLU A 259 15.33 21.46 -24.58
C GLU A 259 15.63 21.83 -23.11
N GLU A 260 14.68 21.66 -22.20
CA GLU A 260 14.92 22.01 -20.78
C GLU A 260 15.52 20.87 -19.95
N ALA A 261 15.33 19.61 -20.34
CA ALA A 261 15.91 18.48 -19.61
C ALA A 261 17.41 18.28 -19.92
N ASP A 262 17.85 18.56 -21.15
CA ASP A 262 19.21 18.27 -21.60
C ASP A 262 20.32 19.09 -20.88
N PRO A 263 20.15 20.40 -20.58
CA PRO A 263 21.13 21.14 -19.80
C PRO A 263 21.12 20.72 -18.32
N LYS A 264 19.92 20.52 -17.74
CA LYS A 264 19.75 20.21 -16.31
C LYS A 264 20.18 18.79 -15.95
N LEU A 265 20.10 17.85 -16.89
CA LEU A 265 20.63 16.49 -16.72
C LEU A 265 22.17 16.47 -16.72
N ARG A 266 22.83 17.31 -17.53
CA ARG A 266 24.30 17.43 -17.53
C ARG A 266 24.82 17.97 -16.20
N ASP A 267 24.18 19.01 -15.66
CA ASP A 267 24.57 19.62 -14.39
C ASP A 267 24.30 18.72 -13.17
N ALA A 268 23.38 17.76 -13.28
CA ALA A 268 23.06 16.82 -12.20
C ALA A 268 23.94 15.55 -12.19
N ILE A 269 24.68 15.29 -13.28
CA ILE A 269 25.55 14.12 -13.47
C ILE A 269 27.05 14.47 -13.32
N SER A 270 27.42 15.76 -13.38
CA SER A 270 28.75 16.27 -13.00
C SER A 270 28.86 16.57 -11.51
#